data_AF-Q86IV4-F1
#
_entry.id   AF-Q86IV4-F1
#
_cell.length_a   1.000
_cell.length_b   1.000
_cell.length_c   1.000
_cell.angle_alpha   90.00
_cell.angle_beta   90.00
_cell.angle_gamma   90.00
#
_symmetry.space_group_name_H-M   'P 1'
#
loop_
_entity.id
_entity.type
_entity.pdbx_description
1 polymer ?
#
loop_
_entity_poly.entity_id
_entity_poly.type
_entity_poly.pdbx_seq_one_letter_code
_entity_poly.pdbx_strand_id
1 'polypeptide(L)'
;MSEPELKVSVSQLAPSDREGWLTKQGGSIRTWRRRWFVLKGKKLFYFKSKGDIEATGLIELEQNSFVKEEKDKDKKKKYMFTVGTSKRVFYIFAETETDMKQWMESIKRNLDGEGGMKSGGNDIVSSPKINSEPTPKVNQNGSAPEKSSLSSPRSKISNAKSIIPFLREEESKVLEFWQIWSESIPPQSDLQSGTAIEFHVATSIDMQKLTWRTAGPQNIFIQKMVDFFWNVGAPESEIDRLNDVGAIINPVKIGSWIDMSDKGGMDGGWYFPVDIPLKLAIEASDAGEPTRKLSEWAESNEVVNCYSIGRDMGAAPPRQTETRFKLPGPDFIAQLNLAVDAFKTFEFPPIPSNALEILYQSSNTLEAGGLCLSVITSSEGFVRLGLLIPKPTRDVVGQLCEIGQANRERISKFETALGGCGPAFVEFQYLQKGFGYTVYKEGFDIVFHYMVGEDQSE
;
A
#
# COMPACT_ATOMS: atom_id res chain seq x y z
N MET A 1 -18.83 17.97 5.31
CA MET A 1 -19.80 18.37 6.36
C MET A 1 -20.65 17.14 6.69
N SER A 2 -20.23 16.40 7.72
CA SER A 2 -20.76 15.12 8.23
C SER A 2 -19.99 14.84 9.52
N GLU A 3 -20.49 14.48 10.71
CA GLU A 3 -21.81 14.30 11.31
C GLU A 3 -21.67 14.78 12.78
N PRO A 4 -22.48 15.72 13.31
CA PRO A 4 -22.41 16.11 14.73
C PRO A 4 -22.71 14.97 15.71
N GLU A 5 -23.21 13.82 15.22
CA GLU A 5 -23.63 12.70 16.05
C GLU A 5 -22.48 11.84 16.61
N LEU A 6 -21.27 11.94 16.05
CA LEU A 6 -20.12 11.14 16.53
C LEU A 6 -19.39 11.80 17.70
N LYS A 7 -19.65 13.08 17.99
CA LYS A 7 -19.05 13.81 19.13
C LYS A 7 -19.76 13.48 20.45
N VAL A 8 -19.78 12.20 20.79
CA VAL A 8 -20.37 11.68 22.03
C VAL A 8 -19.37 10.75 22.70
N SER A 9 -19.20 10.86 24.02
CA SER A 9 -18.35 9.95 24.79
C SER A 9 -19.10 8.70 25.23
N VAL A 10 -18.36 7.64 25.57
CA VAL A 10 -18.95 6.44 26.21
C VAL A 10 -19.73 6.81 27.47
N SER A 11 -19.20 7.73 28.30
CA SER A 11 -19.83 8.16 29.54
C SER A 11 -21.15 8.94 29.33
N GLN A 12 -21.28 9.69 28.24
CA GLN A 12 -22.51 10.42 27.89
C GLN A 12 -23.63 9.48 27.42
N LEU A 13 -23.29 8.28 26.98
CA LEU A 13 -24.27 7.28 26.56
C LEU A 13 -24.88 6.50 27.73
N ALA A 14 -24.45 6.69 28.97
CA ALA A 14 -25.07 6.06 30.13
C ALA A 14 -26.47 6.64 30.46
N PRO A 15 -27.41 5.84 31.03
CA PRO A 15 -27.39 4.38 31.02
C PRO A 15 -27.60 3.87 29.58
N SER A 16 -26.80 2.88 29.18
CA SER A 16 -26.90 2.20 27.89
C SER A 16 -27.81 0.97 27.99
N ASP A 17 -28.44 0.57 26.89
CA ASP A 17 -29.20 -0.69 26.82
C ASP A 17 -28.29 -1.91 26.91
N ARG A 18 -27.09 -1.78 26.35
CA ARG A 18 -26.00 -2.76 26.41
C ARG A 18 -24.69 -2.09 26.00
N GLU A 19 -23.61 -2.51 26.63
CA GLU A 19 -22.25 -2.16 26.22
C GLU A 19 -21.30 -3.34 26.38
N GLY A 20 -20.21 -3.35 25.62
CA GLY A 20 -19.35 -4.53 25.55
C GLY A 20 -18.35 -4.50 24.41
N TRP A 21 -17.32 -5.33 24.51
CA TRP A 21 -16.36 -5.54 23.42
C TRP A 21 -16.95 -6.47 22.36
N LEU A 22 -16.81 -6.08 21.10
CA LEU A 22 -17.11 -6.91 19.93
C LEU A 22 -16.04 -6.66 18.87
N THR A 23 -15.92 -7.56 17.91
CA THR A 23 -15.03 -7.37 16.76
C THR A 23 -15.85 -7.22 15.48
N LYS A 24 -15.68 -6.10 14.77
CA LYS A 24 -16.42 -5.79 13.54
C LYS A 24 -15.53 -5.77 12.31
N GLN A 25 -16.12 -6.05 11.15
CA GLN A 25 -15.45 -5.86 9.86
C GLN A 25 -15.48 -4.38 9.43
N GLY A 26 -14.37 -3.88 8.87
CA GLY A 26 -14.24 -2.54 8.30
C GLY A 26 -15.12 -2.34 7.05
N GLY A 27 -15.22 -1.09 6.60
CA GLY A 27 -16.06 -0.69 5.44
C GLY A 27 -15.40 -0.98 4.12
N SER A 28 -14.59 -0.03 3.66
CA SER A 28 -13.84 -0.13 2.41
C SER A 28 -12.79 -1.24 2.50
N ILE A 29 -12.10 -1.32 3.64
CA ILE A 29 -11.19 -2.44 3.94
C ILE A 29 -11.87 -3.43 4.86
N ARG A 30 -11.93 -4.69 4.43
CA ARG A 30 -12.56 -5.82 5.12
C ARG A 30 -11.76 -6.38 6.32
N THR A 31 -10.95 -5.53 6.98
CA THR A 31 -10.19 -5.87 8.20
C THR A 31 -11.13 -6.04 9.39
N TRP A 32 -10.76 -6.89 10.35
CA TRP A 32 -11.53 -7.09 11.58
C TRP A 32 -10.91 -6.29 12.72
N ARG A 33 -11.71 -5.48 13.42
CA ARG A 33 -11.23 -4.62 14.53
C ARG A 33 -12.09 -4.76 15.77
N ARG A 34 -11.44 -4.90 16.92
CA ARG A 34 -12.08 -4.88 18.24
C ARG A 34 -12.52 -3.43 18.55
N ARG A 35 -13.77 -3.26 18.96
CA ARG A 35 -14.38 -1.98 19.29
C ARG A 35 -15.27 -2.13 20.52
N TRP A 36 -15.35 -1.09 21.34
CA TRP A 36 -16.31 -1.02 22.44
C TRP A 36 -17.63 -0.54 21.87
N PHE A 37 -18.67 -1.37 21.93
CA PHE A 37 -19.99 -1.02 21.43
C PHE A 37 -20.86 -0.51 22.57
N VAL A 38 -21.73 0.45 22.25
CA VAL A 38 -22.73 0.99 23.17
C VAL A 38 -24.06 1.12 22.42
N LEU A 39 -25.06 0.36 22.83
CA LEU A 39 -26.44 0.45 22.34
C LEU A 39 -27.22 1.42 23.23
N LYS A 40 -27.87 2.41 22.62
CA LYS A 40 -28.78 3.36 23.28
C LYS A 40 -29.97 3.64 22.36
N GLY A 41 -31.13 3.07 22.70
CA GLY A 41 -32.32 3.10 21.84
C GLY A 41 -32.03 2.50 20.47
N LYS A 42 -32.40 3.24 19.41
CA LYS A 42 -32.15 2.85 18.00
C LYS A 42 -30.75 3.20 17.48
N LYS A 43 -29.80 3.50 18.37
CA LYS A 43 -28.43 3.88 17.99
C LYS A 43 -27.41 2.93 18.61
N LEU A 44 -26.60 2.30 17.75
CA LEU A 44 -25.52 1.42 18.16
C LEU A 44 -24.17 2.08 17.81
N PHE A 45 -23.56 2.70 18.81
CA PHE A 45 -22.26 3.36 18.70
C PHE A 45 -21.12 2.35 18.85
N TYR A 46 -19.97 2.65 18.26
CA TYR A 46 -18.74 1.90 18.53
C TYR A 46 -17.51 2.82 18.65
N PHE A 47 -16.62 2.45 19.57
CA PHE A 47 -15.46 3.23 20.00
C PHE A 47 -14.17 2.40 19.91
N LYS A 48 -13.00 3.04 19.86
CA LYS A 48 -11.71 2.33 19.96
C LYS A 48 -11.49 1.82 21.39
N SER A 49 -11.92 2.59 22.40
CA SER A 49 -11.80 2.24 23.82
C SER A 49 -13.04 2.63 24.64
N LYS A 50 -13.11 2.15 25.89
CA LYS A 50 -14.17 2.54 26.85
C LYS A 50 -14.08 4.00 27.31
N GLY A 51 -12.92 4.64 27.14
CA GLY A 51 -12.65 6.00 27.61
C GLY A 51 -12.75 7.05 26.51
N ASP A 52 -13.09 6.65 25.28
CA ASP A 52 -13.11 7.58 24.15
C ASP A 52 -14.22 8.63 24.31
N ILE A 53 -13.86 9.86 23.93
CA ILE A 53 -14.75 11.04 23.98
C ILE A 53 -15.51 11.28 22.67
N GLU A 54 -15.21 10.51 21.63
CA GLU A 54 -15.89 10.54 20.33
C GLU A 54 -16.06 9.11 19.79
N ALA A 55 -17.21 8.84 19.18
CA ALA A 55 -17.51 7.56 18.58
C ALA A 55 -16.75 7.38 17.26
N THR A 56 -16.19 6.18 17.05
CA THR A 56 -15.58 5.80 15.75
C THR A 56 -16.63 5.58 14.67
N GLY A 57 -17.89 5.37 15.06
CA GLY A 57 -19.02 5.38 14.15
C GLY A 57 -20.32 4.96 14.82
N LEU A 58 -21.38 5.04 14.04
CA LEU A 58 -22.76 4.81 14.46
C LEU A 58 -23.45 3.87 13.47
N ILE A 59 -24.20 2.91 14.01
CA ILE A 59 -25.17 2.09 13.26
C ILE A 59 -26.56 2.50 13.74
N GLU A 60 -27.30 3.20 12.88
CA GLU A 60 -28.69 3.56 13.14
C GLU A 60 -29.61 2.37 12.81
N LEU A 61 -30.43 1.99 13.78
CA LEU A 61 -31.39 0.89 13.69
C LEU A 61 -32.73 1.43 13.16
N GLU A 62 -32.88 1.37 11.85
CA GLU A 62 -34.09 1.75 11.12
C GLU A 62 -35.17 0.65 11.19
N GLN A 63 -36.40 0.96 10.78
CA GLN A 63 -37.52 0.00 10.80
C GLN A 63 -37.26 -1.26 9.93
N ASN A 64 -36.47 -1.13 8.86
CA ASN A 64 -36.07 -2.23 7.98
C ASN A 64 -34.73 -2.87 8.38
N SER A 65 -34.13 -2.43 9.49
CA SER A 65 -32.88 -3.01 9.97
C SER A 65 -33.13 -4.38 10.55
N PHE A 66 -32.12 -5.24 10.46
CA PHE A 66 -32.21 -6.61 10.95
C PHE A 66 -30.96 -7.00 11.74
N VAL A 67 -31.12 -8.00 12.60
CA VAL A 67 -30.00 -8.69 13.23
C VAL A 67 -30.16 -10.20 13.08
N LYS A 68 -29.13 -10.86 12.55
CA LYS A 68 -29.16 -12.27 12.16
C LYS A 68 -27.84 -12.95 12.52
N GLU A 69 -27.92 -14.20 12.97
CA GLU A 69 -26.74 -15.05 13.16
C GLU A 69 -26.12 -15.39 11.80
N GLU A 70 -24.80 -15.38 11.71
CA GLU A 70 -24.05 -15.60 10.47
C GLU A 70 -22.90 -16.59 10.69
N LYS A 71 -22.55 -17.36 9.66
CA LYS A 71 -21.46 -18.34 9.74
C LYS A 71 -20.21 -17.85 9.01
N ASP A 72 -19.08 -17.82 9.70
CA ASP A 72 -17.78 -17.56 9.08
C ASP A 72 -17.40 -18.70 8.14
N LYS A 73 -17.06 -18.38 6.88
CA LYS A 73 -16.69 -19.39 5.87
C LYS A 73 -15.51 -20.26 6.34
N ASP A 74 -14.54 -19.65 7.01
CA ASP A 74 -13.34 -20.30 7.51
C ASP A 74 -13.50 -20.88 8.94
N LYS A 75 -14.69 -20.76 9.54
CA LYS A 75 -15.01 -21.21 10.92
C LYS A 75 -14.11 -20.63 12.02
N LYS A 76 -13.36 -19.56 11.75
CA LYS A 76 -12.48 -18.91 12.75
C LYS A 76 -13.25 -18.00 13.70
N LYS A 77 -14.32 -17.36 13.21
CA LYS A 77 -15.16 -16.39 13.95
C LYS A 77 -16.50 -17.02 14.33
N LYS A 78 -16.47 -17.89 15.35
CA LYS A 78 -17.57 -18.82 15.68
C LYS A 78 -18.89 -18.13 16.07
N TYR A 79 -18.83 -17.00 16.78
CA TYR A 79 -20.01 -16.33 17.34
C TYR A 79 -20.31 -15.04 16.56
N MET A 80 -20.52 -15.20 15.25
CA MET A 80 -20.74 -14.09 14.32
C MET A 80 -22.23 -13.82 14.12
N PHE A 81 -22.55 -12.54 13.99
CA PHE A 81 -23.86 -12.04 13.62
C PHE A 81 -23.71 -10.83 12.69
N THR A 82 -24.76 -10.53 11.95
CA THR A 82 -24.83 -9.36 11.08
C THR A 82 -25.90 -8.40 11.58
N VAL A 83 -25.61 -7.10 11.54
CA VAL A 83 -26.59 -6.02 11.67
C VAL A 83 -26.74 -5.38 10.31
N GLY A 84 -27.90 -5.51 9.68
CA GLY A 84 -28.19 -4.88 8.39
C GLY A 84 -28.98 -3.59 8.58
N THR A 85 -28.59 -2.54 7.87
CA THR A 85 -29.34 -1.29 7.70
C THR A 85 -29.67 -1.07 6.23
N SER A 86 -30.43 -0.02 5.90
CA SER A 86 -30.69 0.38 4.51
C SER A 86 -29.41 0.66 3.70
N LYS A 87 -28.34 1.08 4.37
CA LYS A 87 -27.08 1.50 3.75
C LYS A 87 -26.06 0.36 3.68
N ARG A 88 -26.04 -0.55 4.67
CA ARG A 88 -24.92 -1.48 4.86
C ARG A 88 -25.27 -2.67 5.75
N VAL A 89 -24.65 -3.82 5.45
CA VAL A 89 -24.58 -4.97 6.36
C VAL A 89 -23.26 -4.94 7.13
N PHE A 90 -23.34 -4.90 8.46
CA PHE A 90 -22.20 -4.94 9.38
C PHE A 90 -21.98 -6.36 9.89
N TYR A 91 -20.81 -6.92 9.64
CA TYR A 91 -20.40 -8.22 10.18
C TYR A 91 -19.68 -8.02 11.51
N ILE A 92 -20.13 -8.72 12.55
CA ILE A 92 -19.67 -8.56 13.93
C ILE A 92 -19.55 -9.95 14.57
N PHE A 93 -18.53 -10.19 15.40
CA PHE A 93 -18.48 -11.39 16.23
C PHE A 93 -18.15 -11.08 17.68
N ALA A 94 -18.66 -11.91 18.58
CA ALA A 94 -18.40 -11.87 20.01
C ALA A 94 -17.37 -12.94 20.43
N GLU A 95 -16.82 -12.80 21.63
CA GLU A 95 -15.88 -13.77 22.19
C GLU A 95 -16.57 -15.04 22.71
N THR A 96 -17.85 -14.92 23.11
CA THR A 96 -18.66 -16.03 23.62
C THR A 96 -20.02 -16.11 22.93
N GLU A 97 -20.61 -17.30 22.90
CA GLU A 97 -21.98 -17.51 22.40
C GLU A 97 -23.01 -16.71 23.22
N THR A 98 -22.81 -16.67 24.54
CA THR A 98 -23.65 -15.90 25.46
C THR A 98 -23.64 -14.41 25.11
N ASP A 99 -22.46 -13.84 24.86
CA ASP A 99 -22.36 -12.42 24.48
C ASP A 99 -23.04 -12.15 23.14
N MET A 100 -22.83 -13.01 22.15
CA MET A 100 -23.49 -12.90 20.84
C MET A 100 -25.00 -12.88 20.99
N LYS A 101 -25.56 -13.87 21.69
CA LYS A 101 -27.02 -14.00 21.88
C LYS A 101 -27.61 -12.79 22.59
N GLN A 102 -26.98 -12.36 23.68
CA GLN A 102 -27.45 -11.19 24.42
C GLN A 102 -27.35 -9.89 23.60
N TRP A 103 -26.29 -9.71 22.80
CA TRP A 103 -26.19 -8.56 21.88
C TRP A 103 -27.31 -8.58 20.82
N MET A 104 -27.55 -9.74 20.20
CA MET A 104 -28.63 -9.89 19.23
C MET A 104 -30.00 -9.62 19.87
N GLU A 105 -30.26 -10.13 21.07
CA GLU A 105 -31.51 -9.89 21.82
C GLU A 105 -31.71 -8.40 22.15
N SER A 106 -30.67 -7.71 22.64
CA SER A 106 -30.75 -6.28 22.93
C SER A 106 -31.00 -5.44 21.66
N ILE A 107 -30.40 -5.81 20.53
CA ILE A 107 -30.63 -5.14 19.24
C ILE A 107 -32.06 -5.40 18.74
N LYS A 108 -32.55 -6.65 18.78
CA LYS A 108 -33.94 -6.99 18.41
C LYS A 108 -34.96 -6.21 19.24
N ARG A 109 -34.78 -6.18 20.57
CA ARG A 109 -35.66 -5.43 21.48
C ARG A 109 -35.77 -3.95 21.12
N ASN A 110 -34.68 -3.34 20.65
CA ASN A 110 -34.65 -1.94 20.23
C ASN A 110 -35.19 -1.70 18.81
N LEU A 111 -35.23 -2.74 17.97
CA LEU A 111 -35.91 -2.71 16.67
C LEU A 111 -37.44 -2.79 16.83
N ASP A 112 -37.92 -3.64 17.74
CA ASP A 112 -39.35 -3.92 17.94
C ASP A 112 -40.11 -2.83 18.74
N GLY A 113 -39.39 -1.87 19.33
CA GLY A 113 -39.91 -0.84 20.24
C GLY A 113 -40.45 0.44 19.57
N GLU A 114 -41.74 0.39 19.19
CA GLU A 114 -42.81 1.42 19.31
C GLU A 114 -43.96 1.03 18.36
N GLY A 115 -44.96 0.30 18.88
CA GLY A 115 -46.29 0.17 18.26
C GLY A 115 -46.61 -1.17 17.56
N GLY A 116 -47.49 -1.97 18.20
CA GLY A 116 -48.54 -2.68 17.48
C GLY A 116 -48.33 -4.16 17.09
N MET A 117 -48.60 -5.06 18.04
CA MET A 117 -49.59 -6.14 17.92
C MET A 117 -49.96 -6.65 16.49
N LYS A 118 -49.55 -7.88 16.14
CA LYS A 118 -50.40 -9.08 15.82
C LYS A 118 -49.78 -10.02 14.77
N SER A 119 -49.80 -11.32 15.13
CA SER A 119 -50.00 -12.54 14.32
C SER A 119 -49.28 -12.68 12.96
N GLY A 120 -48.46 -13.70 12.71
CA GLY A 120 -48.78 -15.13 12.86
C GLY A 120 -48.98 -15.74 11.47
N GLY A 121 -48.13 -16.69 11.07
CA GLY A 121 -48.27 -17.39 9.79
C GLY A 121 -47.01 -18.15 9.39
N ASN A 122 -46.95 -19.43 9.76
CA ASN A 122 -46.01 -20.41 9.22
C ASN A 122 -46.27 -20.63 7.73
N ASP A 123 -45.22 -20.82 6.93
CA ASP A 123 -45.25 -21.81 5.86
C ASP A 123 -43.87 -22.45 5.62
N ILE A 124 -43.91 -23.76 5.63
CA ILE A 124 -42.88 -24.77 5.44
C ILE A 124 -42.82 -25.08 3.94
N VAL A 125 -41.64 -25.30 3.34
CA VAL A 125 -41.32 -26.33 2.29
C VAL A 125 -39.81 -26.21 1.98
N SER A 126 -38.95 -27.07 2.52
CA SER A 126 -38.47 -28.37 1.98
C SER A 126 -37.45 -28.27 0.82
N SER A 127 -36.18 -28.58 1.13
CA SER A 127 -35.13 -28.96 0.16
C SER A 127 -35.26 -30.43 -0.25
N PRO A 128 -34.57 -30.86 -1.33
CA PRO A 128 -33.96 -32.19 -1.31
C PRO A 128 -32.48 -32.21 -1.77
N LYS A 129 -31.71 -33.07 -1.10
CA LYS A 129 -30.33 -33.50 -1.42
C LYS A 129 -30.37 -34.66 -2.44
N ILE A 130 -29.35 -34.76 -3.30
CA ILE A 130 -28.89 -36.00 -3.96
C ILE A 130 -27.35 -35.92 -3.98
N ASN A 131 -26.68 -36.61 -3.05
CA ASN A 131 -26.09 -37.95 -3.11
C ASN A 131 -24.80 -38.06 -3.96
N SER A 132 -23.77 -38.46 -3.22
CA SER A 132 -22.39 -38.87 -3.54
C SER A 132 -22.30 -40.19 -4.30
N GLU A 133 -21.18 -40.40 -5.01
CA GLU A 133 -20.38 -41.65 -5.04
C GLU A 133 -19.06 -41.46 -5.85
N PRO A 134 -18.04 -42.35 -5.75
CA PRO A 134 -16.64 -41.95 -5.50
C PRO A 134 -15.61 -42.29 -6.61
N THR A 135 -14.38 -41.81 -6.39
CA THR A 135 -13.10 -41.94 -7.13
C THR A 135 -12.74 -43.32 -7.71
N PRO A 136 -11.76 -43.40 -8.65
CA PRO A 136 -10.45 -43.93 -8.25
C PRO A 136 -9.20 -43.32 -8.93
N LYS A 137 -8.04 -43.60 -8.31
CA LYS A 137 -6.66 -43.22 -8.67
C LYS A 137 -6.14 -43.92 -9.93
N VAL A 138 -5.32 -43.22 -10.73
CA VAL A 138 -4.34 -43.83 -11.64
C VAL A 138 -2.99 -43.13 -11.46
N ASN A 139 -1.97 -43.91 -11.09
CA ASN A 139 -0.56 -43.56 -11.14
C ASN A 139 0.00 -43.83 -12.55
N GLN A 140 1.09 -43.14 -12.87
CA GLN A 140 2.30 -43.58 -13.60
C GLN A 140 2.68 -42.73 -14.82
N ASN A 141 3.77 -41.98 -14.62
CA ASN A 141 4.95 -41.79 -15.48
C ASN A 141 4.75 -41.51 -16.98
N GLY A 142 5.07 -40.26 -17.36
CA GLY A 142 5.43 -39.87 -18.72
C GLY A 142 6.38 -38.68 -18.69
N SER A 143 7.67 -38.93 -18.90
CA SER A 143 8.72 -37.92 -19.07
C SER A 143 8.76 -37.39 -20.51
N ALA A 144 8.61 -36.09 -20.72
CA ALA A 144 8.95 -35.35 -21.94
C ALA A 144 8.97 -33.83 -21.63
N PRO A 145 9.73 -32.99 -22.34
CA PRO A 145 11.02 -32.45 -21.91
C PRO A 145 10.95 -31.01 -21.37
N GLU A 146 11.97 -30.65 -20.60
CA GLU A 146 12.27 -29.33 -20.03
C GLU A 146 12.08 -28.18 -21.05
N LYS A 147 11.05 -27.35 -20.83
CA LYS A 147 11.06 -25.96 -21.28
C LYS A 147 11.94 -25.20 -20.31
N SER A 148 13.00 -24.57 -20.81
CA SER A 148 13.86 -23.62 -20.09
C SER A 148 13.02 -22.74 -19.16
N SER A 149 13.03 -23.06 -17.85
CA SER A 149 12.23 -22.33 -16.87
C SER A 149 12.81 -20.92 -16.75
N LEU A 150 12.15 -19.93 -17.34
CA LEU A 150 12.33 -18.55 -16.93
C LEU A 150 12.13 -18.52 -15.41
N SER A 151 13.20 -18.23 -14.66
CA SER A 151 13.14 -18.16 -13.20
C SER A 151 12.04 -17.17 -12.79
N SER A 152 11.14 -17.57 -11.91
CA SER A 152 10.05 -16.70 -11.46
C SER A 152 10.60 -15.38 -10.89
N PRO A 153 9.86 -14.26 -11.00
CA PRO A 153 10.23 -12.99 -10.38
C PRO A 153 10.63 -13.12 -8.90
N ARG A 154 9.93 -13.96 -8.13
CA ARG A 154 10.27 -14.27 -6.73
C ARG A 154 11.61 -14.97 -6.58
N SER A 155 11.93 -15.93 -7.46
CA SER A 155 13.24 -16.58 -7.45
C SER A 155 14.35 -15.58 -7.76
N LYS A 156 14.14 -14.68 -8.74
CA LYS A 156 15.08 -13.60 -9.07
C LYS A 156 15.30 -12.65 -7.89
N ILE A 157 14.23 -12.24 -7.19
CA ILE A 157 14.31 -11.43 -5.97
C ILE A 157 15.13 -12.14 -4.89
N SER A 158 14.86 -13.43 -4.64
CA SER A 158 15.59 -14.23 -3.66
C SER A 158 17.09 -14.32 -4.01
N ASN A 159 17.40 -14.54 -5.29
CA ASN A 159 18.77 -14.59 -5.78
C ASN A 159 19.48 -13.24 -5.60
N ALA A 160 18.82 -12.14 -5.97
CA ALA A 160 19.37 -10.79 -5.83
C ALA A 160 19.61 -10.41 -4.35
N LYS A 161 18.67 -10.73 -3.47
CA LYS A 161 18.81 -10.55 -2.01
C LYS A 161 20.05 -11.30 -1.49
N SER A 162 20.28 -12.54 -1.95
CA SER A 162 21.43 -13.34 -1.52
C SER A 162 22.79 -12.73 -1.87
N ILE A 163 22.84 -11.77 -2.80
CA ILE A 163 24.08 -11.08 -3.19
C ILE A 163 24.38 -9.89 -2.25
N ILE A 164 23.41 -9.37 -1.52
CA ILE A 164 23.57 -8.17 -0.69
C ILE A 164 24.14 -8.54 0.69
N PRO A 165 25.34 -8.06 1.08
CA PRO A 165 26.00 -8.48 2.32
C PRO A 165 25.16 -8.29 3.58
N PHE A 166 24.56 -7.11 3.78
CA PHE A 166 23.79 -6.78 4.98
C PHE A 166 22.42 -7.50 5.08
N LEU A 167 22.05 -8.30 4.07
CA LEU A 167 20.85 -9.14 4.05
C LEU A 167 21.15 -10.64 4.21
N ARG A 168 22.37 -10.99 4.63
CA ARG A 168 22.79 -12.39 4.89
C ARG A 168 22.98 -12.71 6.37
N GLU A 169 23.02 -11.70 7.23
CA GLU A 169 23.24 -11.86 8.66
C GLU A 169 21.95 -12.36 9.33
N GLU A 170 21.97 -13.58 9.89
CA GLU A 170 20.77 -14.25 10.42
C GLU A 170 20.09 -13.47 11.57
N GLU A 171 20.85 -12.69 12.33
CA GLU A 171 20.35 -11.86 13.44
C GLU A 171 20.11 -10.39 13.06
N SER A 172 20.10 -10.07 11.76
CA SER A 172 19.87 -8.70 11.29
C SER A 172 18.38 -8.33 11.32
N LYS A 173 18.05 -7.25 12.03
CA LYS A 173 16.70 -6.64 12.00
C LYS A 173 16.29 -6.22 10.59
N VAL A 174 17.24 -5.85 9.74
CA VAL A 174 16.99 -5.49 8.34
C VAL A 174 16.53 -6.72 7.55
N LEU A 175 17.15 -7.87 7.81
CA LEU A 175 16.74 -9.15 7.21
C LEU A 175 15.36 -9.58 7.71
N GLU A 176 15.09 -9.45 9.01
CA GLU A 176 13.76 -9.73 9.59
C GLU A 176 12.67 -8.86 8.94
N PHE A 177 12.92 -7.56 8.80
CA PHE A 177 12.00 -6.64 8.13
C PHE A 177 11.74 -7.03 6.67
N TRP A 178 12.78 -7.42 5.92
CA TRP A 178 12.64 -7.94 4.56
C TRP A 178 11.79 -9.22 4.52
N GLN A 179 11.96 -10.14 5.48
CA GLN A 179 11.18 -11.38 5.57
C GLN A 179 9.70 -11.09 5.83
N ILE A 180 9.39 -10.23 6.81
CA ILE A 180 8.01 -9.83 7.14
C ILE A 180 7.31 -9.23 5.92
N TRP A 181 7.99 -8.36 5.16
CA TRP A 181 7.45 -7.83 3.91
C TRP A 181 7.29 -8.90 2.84
N SER A 182 8.30 -9.74 2.61
CA SER A 182 8.24 -10.79 1.58
C SER A 182 7.10 -11.79 1.82
N GLU A 183 6.85 -12.16 3.08
CA GLU A 183 5.76 -13.05 3.48
C GLU A 183 4.38 -12.40 3.36
N SER A 184 4.32 -11.06 3.37
CA SER A 184 3.07 -10.33 3.16
C SER A 184 2.59 -10.41 1.70
N ILE A 185 3.48 -10.62 0.73
CA ILE A 185 3.10 -10.58 -0.70
C ILE A 185 2.18 -11.77 -1.02
N PRO A 186 0.95 -11.54 -1.55
CA PRO A 186 0.03 -12.63 -1.89
C PRO A 186 0.68 -13.68 -2.79
N PRO A 187 0.45 -14.99 -2.59
CA PRO A 187 0.94 -16.02 -3.50
C PRO A 187 0.25 -15.94 -4.86
N GLN A 188 0.90 -16.47 -5.91
CA GLN A 188 0.35 -16.52 -7.27
C GLN A 188 -1.03 -17.21 -7.34
N SER A 189 -1.28 -18.18 -6.45
CA SER A 189 -2.56 -18.89 -6.35
C SER A 189 -3.76 -18.02 -5.98
N ASP A 190 -3.52 -16.84 -5.40
CA ASP A 190 -4.59 -15.90 -5.02
C ASP A 190 -5.00 -15.00 -6.20
N LEU A 191 -4.23 -15.01 -7.31
CA LEU A 191 -4.51 -14.18 -8.48
C LEU A 191 -5.73 -14.67 -9.25
N GLN A 192 -6.51 -13.70 -9.72
CA GLN A 192 -7.61 -13.95 -10.64
C GLN A 192 -7.10 -13.91 -12.08
N SER A 193 -7.77 -14.64 -12.98
CA SER A 193 -7.42 -14.68 -14.40
C SER A 193 -7.18 -13.28 -14.98
N GLY A 194 -6.03 -13.09 -15.63
CA GLY A 194 -5.66 -11.82 -16.28
C GLY A 194 -5.10 -10.76 -15.35
N THR A 195 -4.82 -11.11 -14.09
CA THR A 195 -4.13 -10.22 -13.14
C THR A 195 -2.71 -10.69 -12.86
N ALA A 196 -1.87 -9.77 -12.41
CA ALA A 196 -0.47 -10.05 -12.14
C ALA A 196 0.06 -9.27 -10.93
N ILE A 197 1.10 -9.81 -10.30
CA ILE A 197 1.90 -9.15 -9.27
C ILE A 197 3.20 -8.67 -9.88
N GLU A 198 3.42 -7.37 -9.89
CA GLU A 198 4.63 -6.72 -10.38
C GLU A 198 5.70 -6.66 -9.28
N PHE A 199 6.95 -6.83 -9.68
CA PHE A 199 8.11 -6.77 -8.79
C PHE A 199 9.17 -5.81 -9.32
N HIS A 200 9.54 -4.85 -8.49
CA HIS A 200 10.57 -3.86 -8.79
C HIS A 200 11.61 -3.82 -7.68
N VAL A 201 12.86 -3.63 -8.06
CA VAL A 201 13.96 -3.44 -7.12
C VAL A 201 14.78 -2.26 -7.56
N ALA A 202 15.14 -1.38 -6.63
CA ALA A 202 16.06 -0.28 -6.88
C ALA A 202 17.25 -0.35 -5.92
N THR A 203 18.41 0.14 -6.37
CA THR A 203 19.62 0.20 -5.53
C THR A 203 20.41 1.46 -5.80
N SER A 204 20.98 2.05 -4.75
CA SER A 204 21.96 3.12 -4.90
C SER A 204 23.18 2.64 -5.66
N ILE A 205 23.91 3.55 -6.30
CA ILE A 205 25.09 3.24 -7.12
C ILE A 205 26.22 2.55 -6.33
N ASP A 206 26.30 2.81 -5.03
CA ASP A 206 27.23 2.16 -4.10
C ASP A 206 26.66 0.86 -3.49
N MET A 207 25.41 0.50 -3.82
CA MET A 207 24.63 -0.63 -3.31
C MET A 207 24.46 -0.63 -1.78
N GLN A 208 24.58 0.53 -1.14
CA GLN A 208 24.36 0.70 0.31
C GLN A 208 22.89 0.87 0.68
N LYS A 209 22.03 1.25 -0.27
CA LYS A 209 20.59 1.33 -0.12
C LYS A 209 19.90 0.43 -1.15
N LEU A 210 18.88 -0.30 -0.71
CA LEU A 210 17.97 -1.03 -1.59
C LEU A 210 16.51 -0.65 -1.29
N THR A 211 15.72 -0.61 -2.35
CA THR A 211 14.27 -0.44 -2.30
C THR A 211 13.64 -1.65 -2.98
N TRP A 212 12.72 -2.33 -2.30
CA TRP A 212 11.94 -3.42 -2.86
C TRP A 212 10.49 -2.96 -2.97
N ARG A 213 9.86 -3.15 -4.13
CA ARG A 213 8.47 -2.77 -4.36
C ARG A 213 7.70 -3.91 -5.00
N THR A 214 6.45 -4.07 -4.59
CA THR A 214 5.51 -4.93 -5.29
C THR A 214 4.16 -4.23 -5.42
N ALA A 215 3.45 -4.49 -6.50
CA ALA A 215 2.06 -4.07 -6.67
C ALA A 215 1.25 -5.14 -7.36
N GLY A 216 -0.04 -5.17 -7.05
CA GLY A 216 -0.98 -6.09 -7.68
C GLY A 216 -2.41 -5.69 -7.39
N PRO A 217 -3.38 -6.57 -7.69
CA PRO A 217 -4.81 -6.26 -7.56
C PRO A 217 -5.19 -5.87 -6.13
N GLN A 218 -5.91 -4.76 -5.99
CA GLN A 218 -6.30 -4.19 -4.70
C GLN A 218 -7.02 -5.21 -3.80
N ASN A 219 -7.93 -6.00 -4.36
CA ASN A 219 -8.76 -6.96 -3.63
C ASN A 219 -7.97 -8.07 -2.92
N ILE A 220 -6.79 -8.44 -3.42
CA ILE A 220 -5.92 -9.44 -2.80
C ILE A 220 -4.80 -8.80 -1.95
N PHE A 221 -4.30 -7.64 -2.36
CA PHE A 221 -3.21 -6.96 -1.67
C PHE A 221 -3.64 -6.30 -0.36
N ILE A 222 -4.84 -5.73 -0.31
CA ILE A 222 -5.17 -4.75 0.73
C ILE A 222 -5.10 -5.33 2.15
N GLN A 223 -5.63 -6.54 2.36
CA GLN A 223 -5.59 -7.16 3.68
C GLN A 223 -4.15 -7.51 4.08
N LYS A 224 -3.37 -8.04 3.13
CA LYS A 224 -1.97 -8.41 3.36
C LYS A 224 -1.09 -7.22 3.68
N MET A 225 -1.29 -6.10 2.99
CA MET A 225 -0.60 -4.85 3.28
C MET A 225 -0.96 -4.31 4.67
N VAL A 226 -2.24 -4.34 5.05
CA VAL A 226 -2.65 -3.92 6.39
C VAL A 226 -2.03 -4.83 7.46
N ASP A 227 -2.04 -6.14 7.26
CA ASP A 227 -1.40 -7.10 8.18
C ASP A 227 0.11 -6.84 8.30
N PHE A 228 0.79 -6.56 7.17
CA PHE A 228 2.19 -6.14 7.15
C PHE A 228 2.42 -4.90 8.01
N PHE A 229 1.66 -3.83 7.79
CA PHE A 229 1.82 -2.57 8.53
C PHE A 229 1.54 -2.74 10.02
N TRP A 230 0.58 -3.58 10.41
CA TRP A 230 0.37 -3.93 11.82
C TRP A 230 1.56 -4.67 12.42
N ASN A 231 2.12 -5.65 11.70
CA ASN A 231 3.24 -6.46 12.18
C ASN A 231 4.52 -5.63 12.39
N VAL A 232 4.72 -4.57 11.61
CA VAL A 232 5.88 -3.67 11.74
C VAL A 232 5.61 -2.45 12.62
N GLY A 233 4.43 -2.38 13.26
CA GLY A 233 4.10 -1.34 14.24
C GLY A 233 3.72 0.01 13.65
N ALA A 234 3.20 0.06 12.42
CA ALA A 234 2.71 1.29 11.82
C ALA A 234 1.54 1.87 12.64
N PRO A 235 1.45 3.21 12.81
CA PRO A 235 0.35 3.83 13.56
C PRO A 235 -1.02 3.52 12.95
N GLU A 236 -2.02 3.20 13.78
CA GLU A 236 -3.39 2.91 13.31
C GLU A 236 -3.96 4.07 12.47
N SER A 237 -3.62 5.32 12.80
CA SER A 237 -4.04 6.50 12.04
C SER A 237 -3.53 6.51 10.60
N GLU A 238 -2.31 6.01 10.35
CA GLU A 238 -1.76 5.94 8.99
C GLU A 238 -2.37 4.77 8.21
N ILE A 239 -2.67 3.66 8.89
CA ILE A 239 -3.46 2.56 8.30
C ILE A 239 -4.88 3.06 7.95
N ASP A 240 -5.50 3.86 8.81
CA ASP A 240 -6.80 4.47 8.51
C ASP A 240 -6.71 5.41 7.29
N ARG A 241 -5.65 6.21 7.21
CA ARG A 241 -5.40 7.11 6.08
C ARG A 241 -5.23 6.38 4.75
N LEU A 242 -4.55 5.24 4.72
CA LEU A 242 -4.47 4.39 3.51
C LEU A 242 -5.87 4.06 2.98
N ASN A 243 -6.83 3.81 3.87
CA ASN A 243 -8.22 3.47 3.51
C ASN A 243 -8.93 4.68 2.93
N ASP A 244 -8.74 5.85 3.55
CA ASP A 244 -9.37 7.09 3.15
C ASP A 244 -8.86 7.53 1.78
N VAL A 245 -7.53 7.53 1.58
CA VAL A 245 -6.92 7.84 0.28
C VAL A 245 -7.31 6.81 -0.77
N GLY A 246 -7.35 5.52 -0.41
CA GLY A 246 -7.81 4.45 -1.29
C GLY A 246 -9.28 4.59 -1.69
N ALA A 247 -10.14 5.12 -0.82
CA ALA A 247 -11.55 5.39 -1.14
C ALA A 247 -11.72 6.58 -2.08
N ILE A 248 -10.86 7.60 -1.97
CA ILE A 248 -10.86 8.78 -2.85
C ILE A 248 -10.35 8.42 -4.25
N ILE A 249 -9.22 7.71 -4.32
CA ILE A 249 -8.55 7.40 -5.60
C ILE A 249 -9.18 6.17 -6.28
N ASN A 250 -9.71 5.23 -5.50
CA ASN A 250 -10.24 3.94 -5.96
C ASN A 250 -9.29 3.17 -6.91
N PRO A 251 -8.06 2.88 -6.48
CA PRO A 251 -7.04 2.28 -7.33
C PRO A 251 -7.34 0.79 -7.62
N VAL A 252 -7.19 0.38 -8.89
CA VAL A 252 -7.33 -1.05 -9.29
C VAL A 252 -6.16 -1.89 -8.78
N LYS A 253 -4.95 -1.31 -8.79
CA LYS A 253 -3.72 -1.91 -8.25
C LYS A 253 -3.21 -1.09 -7.08
N ILE A 254 -2.70 -1.77 -6.07
CA ILE A 254 -2.01 -1.15 -4.94
C ILE A 254 -0.73 -1.91 -4.65
N GLY A 255 0.21 -1.26 -4.01
CA GLY A 255 1.50 -1.84 -3.72
C GLY A 255 2.09 -1.40 -2.39
N SER A 256 3.05 -2.18 -1.91
CA SER A 256 3.89 -1.85 -0.77
C SER A 256 5.34 -1.78 -1.21
N TRP A 257 6.13 -1.03 -0.45
CA TRP A 257 7.56 -0.93 -0.63
C TRP A 257 8.27 -0.94 0.72
N ILE A 258 9.53 -1.37 0.69
CA ILE A 258 10.46 -1.26 1.81
C ILE A 258 11.80 -0.70 1.32
N ASP A 259 12.36 0.20 2.10
CA ASP A 259 13.70 0.74 1.97
C ASP A 259 14.59 0.15 3.07
N MET A 260 15.83 -0.15 2.72
CA MET A 260 16.82 -0.65 3.65
C MET A 260 18.22 -0.19 3.31
N SER A 261 19.06 -0.03 4.33
CA SER A 261 20.47 0.32 4.15
C SER A 261 21.44 -0.54 4.94
N ASP A 262 22.71 -0.52 4.51
CA ASP A 262 23.83 -1.16 5.20
C ASP A 262 24.13 -0.56 6.60
N LYS A 263 23.58 0.64 6.89
CA LYS A 263 23.63 1.30 8.19
C LYS A 263 22.43 0.99 9.08
N GLY A 264 21.61 -0.01 8.72
CA GLY A 264 20.45 -0.42 9.50
C GLY A 264 19.21 0.45 9.31
N GLY A 265 19.18 1.29 8.28
CA GLY A 265 17.97 2.02 7.90
C GLY A 265 16.90 1.04 7.47
N MET A 266 15.68 1.25 7.95
CA MET A 266 14.49 0.48 7.59
C MET A 266 13.32 1.44 7.52
N ASP A 267 12.68 1.51 6.35
CA ASP A 267 11.43 2.25 6.18
C ASP A 267 10.51 1.46 5.24
N GLY A 268 9.22 1.68 5.35
CA GLY A 268 8.26 0.98 4.51
C GLY A 268 6.99 1.79 4.34
N GLY A 269 6.31 1.54 3.24
CA GLY A 269 5.14 2.31 2.88
C GLY A 269 4.29 1.64 1.84
N TRP A 270 3.28 2.38 1.39
CA TRP A 270 2.38 1.97 0.33
C TRP A 270 2.48 2.93 -0.86
N TYR A 271 2.03 2.46 -2.02
CA TYR A 271 1.83 3.29 -3.20
C TYR A 271 0.72 2.74 -4.08
N PHE A 272 0.12 3.62 -4.88
CA PHE A 272 -0.89 3.30 -5.89
C PHE A 272 -0.30 3.62 -7.26
N PRO A 273 -0.03 2.61 -8.11
CA PRO A 273 0.33 2.83 -9.52
C PRO A 273 -0.94 3.16 -10.32
N VAL A 274 -1.29 4.45 -10.41
CA VAL A 274 -2.52 4.96 -11.02
C VAL A 274 -2.23 6.18 -11.88
N ASP A 275 -2.93 6.34 -13.00
CA ASP A 275 -2.93 7.57 -13.80
C ASP A 275 -4.14 8.43 -13.38
N ILE A 276 -3.89 9.48 -12.60
CA ILE A 276 -4.91 10.38 -12.05
C ILE A 276 -4.49 11.85 -12.19
N PRO A 277 -5.44 12.79 -12.17
CA PRO A 277 -5.11 14.22 -12.07
C PRO A 277 -4.23 14.49 -10.85
N LEU A 278 -3.13 15.22 -11.04
CA LEU A 278 -2.18 15.53 -9.97
C LEU A 278 -2.86 16.23 -8.78
N LYS A 279 -3.87 17.06 -9.04
CA LYS A 279 -4.67 17.71 -8.01
C LYS A 279 -5.28 16.72 -7.01
N LEU A 280 -5.73 15.55 -7.46
CA LEU A 280 -6.29 14.51 -6.58
C LEU A 280 -5.21 13.91 -5.67
N ALA A 281 -3.98 13.76 -6.18
CA ALA A 281 -2.83 13.32 -5.39
C ALA A 281 -2.40 14.39 -4.36
N ILE A 282 -2.45 15.66 -4.74
CA ILE A 282 -2.20 16.80 -3.85
C ILE A 282 -3.22 16.85 -2.71
N GLU A 283 -4.50 16.65 -2.99
CA GLU A 283 -5.58 16.60 -1.99
C GLU A 283 -5.43 15.44 -1.00
N ALA A 284 -4.83 14.32 -1.43
CA ALA A 284 -4.52 13.17 -0.57
C ALA A 284 -3.24 13.35 0.29
N SER A 285 -2.39 14.30 -0.09
CA SER A 285 -1.10 14.58 0.58
C SER A 285 -1.27 15.38 1.86
N ASP A 286 -0.21 15.51 2.66
CA ASP A 286 -0.25 16.44 3.79
C ASP A 286 -0.32 17.87 3.31
N ALA A 287 -1.26 18.63 3.88
CA ALA A 287 -1.34 20.06 3.67
C ALA A 287 -0.08 20.72 4.24
N GLY A 288 0.50 21.63 3.47
CA GLY A 288 1.72 22.32 3.86
C GLY A 288 2.31 23.10 2.71
N GLU A 289 3.29 23.93 3.04
CA GLU A 289 3.99 24.76 2.06
C GLU A 289 4.64 23.96 0.91
N PRO A 290 5.29 22.80 1.15
CA PRO A 290 5.86 22.00 0.06
C PRO A 290 4.81 21.52 -0.95
N THR A 291 3.68 21.03 -0.44
CA THR A 291 2.56 20.55 -1.26
C THR A 291 1.93 21.69 -2.08
N ARG A 292 1.82 22.89 -1.48
CA ARG A 292 1.35 24.09 -2.20
C ARG A 292 2.31 24.51 -3.32
N LYS A 293 3.62 24.61 -3.02
CA LYS A 293 4.65 24.93 -4.02
C LYS A 293 4.67 23.91 -5.16
N LEU A 294 4.50 22.61 -4.87
CA LEU A 294 4.40 21.57 -5.90
C LEU A 294 3.17 21.79 -6.79
N SER A 295 2.01 22.10 -6.21
CA SER A 295 0.78 22.39 -6.97
C SER A 295 0.96 23.59 -7.90
N GLU A 296 1.52 24.69 -7.40
CA GLU A 296 1.74 25.93 -8.17
C GLU A 296 2.75 25.72 -9.31
N TRP A 297 3.84 25.01 -9.03
CA TRP A 297 4.83 24.68 -10.05
C TRP A 297 4.25 23.76 -11.13
N ALA A 298 3.45 22.77 -10.73
CA ALA A 298 2.81 21.85 -11.66
C ALA A 298 1.78 22.55 -12.56
N GLU A 299 0.95 23.42 -12.00
CA GLU A 299 -0.01 24.24 -12.75
C GLU A 299 0.71 25.15 -13.76
N SER A 300 1.78 25.82 -13.33
CA SER A 300 2.57 26.74 -14.17
C SER A 300 3.29 26.04 -15.33
N ASN A 301 3.57 24.74 -15.19
CA ASN A 301 4.32 23.94 -16.16
C ASN A 301 3.47 22.85 -16.83
N GLU A 302 2.13 22.94 -16.76
CA GLU A 302 1.20 22.01 -17.41
C GLU A 302 1.39 20.53 -17.03
N VAL A 303 1.80 20.26 -15.78
CA VAL A 303 1.87 18.89 -15.23
C VAL A 303 0.48 18.50 -14.74
N VAL A 304 -0.30 17.86 -15.63
CA VAL A 304 -1.73 17.57 -15.37
C VAL A 304 -1.94 16.31 -14.53
N ASN A 305 -1.20 15.24 -14.82
CA ASN A 305 -1.42 13.91 -14.23
C ASN A 305 -0.17 13.40 -13.50
N CYS A 306 -0.40 12.58 -12.48
CA CYS A 306 0.61 11.71 -11.89
C CYS A 306 0.29 10.24 -12.18
N TYR A 307 1.32 9.40 -12.29
CA TYR A 307 1.19 7.96 -12.52
C TYR A 307 1.43 7.13 -11.24
N SER A 308 1.79 7.77 -10.13
CA SER A 308 1.97 7.12 -8.84
C SER A 308 1.83 8.13 -7.69
N ILE A 309 1.15 7.70 -6.62
CA ILE A 309 1.16 8.36 -5.32
C ILE A 309 1.40 7.30 -4.23
N GLY A 310 2.21 7.62 -3.24
CA GLY A 310 2.46 6.74 -2.11
C GLY A 310 2.87 7.50 -0.86
N ARG A 311 2.97 6.78 0.25
CA ARG A 311 3.30 7.36 1.55
C ARG A 311 4.11 6.38 2.39
N ASP A 312 5.05 6.89 3.17
CA ASP A 312 5.72 6.11 4.21
C ASP A 312 4.74 5.77 5.35
N MET A 313 5.06 4.72 6.09
CA MET A 313 4.28 4.23 7.24
C MET A 313 5.17 4.20 8.50
N GLY A 314 6.22 5.01 8.54
CA GLY A 314 7.16 5.09 9.66
C GLY A 314 6.46 5.39 10.99
N ALA A 315 7.13 5.09 12.10
CA ALA A 315 6.53 5.27 13.43
C ALA A 315 6.48 6.75 13.86
N ALA A 316 7.50 7.55 13.55
CA ALA A 316 7.66 8.93 14.01
C ALA A 316 7.51 9.94 12.87
N PRO A 317 6.68 10.98 12.98
CA PRO A 317 6.62 12.07 12.00
C PRO A 317 8.00 12.73 11.77
N PRO A 318 8.18 13.49 10.67
CA PRO A 318 7.19 13.82 9.65
C PRO A 318 6.95 12.67 8.66
N ARG A 319 5.69 12.50 8.24
CA ARG A 319 5.32 11.56 7.18
C ARG A 319 5.64 12.16 5.82
N GLN A 320 5.92 11.29 4.87
CA GLN A 320 6.47 11.59 3.57
C GLN A 320 5.55 11.04 2.50
N THR A 321 5.05 11.92 1.63
CA THR A 321 4.23 11.53 0.48
C THR A 321 5.08 11.61 -0.79
N GLU A 322 5.19 10.49 -1.50
CA GLU A 322 5.85 10.40 -2.80
C GLU A 322 4.81 10.56 -3.92
N THR A 323 5.00 11.52 -4.82
CA THR A 323 4.23 11.65 -6.06
C THR A 323 5.16 11.53 -7.26
N ARG A 324 4.78 10.75 -8.27
CA ARG A 324 5.54 10.59 -9.52
C ARG A 324 4.71 10.95 -10.74
N PHE A 325 5.30 11.73 -11.64
CA PHE A 325 4.64 12.22 -12.85
C PHE A 325 5.63 12.34 -14.01
N LYS A 326 5.10 12.32 -15.24
CA LYS A 326 5.90 12.55 -16.45
C LYS A 326 6.08 14.05 -16.66
N LEU A 327 7.24 14.46 -17.15
CA LEU A 327 7.50 15.84 -17.50
C LEU A 327 6.90 16.16 -18.87
N PRO A 328 6.14 17.25 -19.00
CA PRO A 328 5.69 17.75 -20.30
C PRO A 328 6.87 18.36 -21.07
N GLY A 329 6.71 18.45 -22.38
CA GLY A 329 7.70 19.04 -23.27
C GLY A 329 7.77 18.31 -24.61
N PRO A 330 8.12 19.01 -25.71
CA PRO A 330 8.16 18.45 -27.05
C PRO A 330 9.28 17.42 -27.26
N ASP A 331 10.36 17.52 -26.49
CA ASP A 331 11.56 16.72 -26.64
C ASP A 331 12.26 16.50 -25.29
N PHE A 332 13.28 15.65 -25.31
CA PHE A 332 14.07 15.30 -24.12
C PHE A 332 14.75 16.52 -23.48
N ILE A 333 15.21 17.48 -24.28
CA ILE A 333 15.94 18.66 -23.80
C ILE A 333 15.00 19.62 -23.07
N ALA A 334 13.80 19.86 -23.61
CA ALA A 334 12.77 20.64 -22.96
C ALA A 334 12.36 20.03 -21.61
N GLN A 335 12.16 18.70 -21.58
CA GLN A 335 11.87 17.99 -20.33
C GLN A 335 13.04 18.07 -19.34
N LEU A 336 14.29 17.97 -19.80
CA LEU A 336 15.47 18.07 -18.95
C LEU A 336 15.61 19.46 -18.36
N ASN A 337 15.38 20.51 -19.15
CA ASN A 337 15.39 21.89 -18.66
C ASN A 337 14.29 22.13 -17.62
N LEU A 338 13.11 21.54 -17.81
CA LEU A 338 12.03 21.58 -16.82
C LEU A 338 12.39 20.84 -15.53
N ALA A 339 13.10 19.70 -15.63
CA ALA A 339 13.63 19.02 -14.45
C ALA A 339 14.62 19.91 -13.68
N VAL A 340 15.55 20.56 -14.40
CA VAL A 340 16.52 21.49 -13.80
C VAL A 340 15.81 22.67 -13.12
N ASP A 341 14.75 23.20 -13.71
CA ASP A 341 13.90 24.21 -13.08
C ASP A 341 13.26 23.69 -11.78
N ALA A 342 12.74 22.46 -11.77
CA ALA A 342 12.16 21.87 -10.57
C ALA A 342 13.16 21.79 -9.41
N PHE A 343 14.41 21.39 -9.68
CA PHE A 343 15.48 21.39 -8.67
C PHE A 343 15.70 22.78 -8.08
N LYS A 344 15.73 23.81 -8.93
CA LYS A 344 15.89 25.20 -8.50
C LYS A 344 14.67 25.70 -7.71
N THR A 345 13.46 25.49 -8.22
CA THR A 345 12.21 25.99 -7.64
C THR A 345 11.92 25.35 -6.28
N PHE A 346 12.25 24.07 -6.11
CA PHE A 346 12.09 23.34 -4.85
C PHE A 346 13.32 23.43 -3.93
N GLU A 347 14.26 24.34 -4.23
CA GLU A 347 15.42 24.65 -3.39
C GLU A 347 16.35 23.44 -3.14
N PHE A 348 16.44 22.53 -4.11
CA PHE A 348 17.45 21.47 -4.12
C PHE A 348 18.74 21.97 -4.76
N PRO A 349 19.92 21.51 -4.30
CA PRO A 349 21.17 21.77 -5.00
C PRO A 349 21.12 21.25 -6.45
N PRO A 350 21.82 21.92 -7.39
CA PRO A 350 21.78 21.54 -8.79
C PRO A 350 22.35 20.14 -9.01
N ILE A 351 21.83 19.46 -10.04
CA ILE A 351 22.41 18.20 -10.54
C ILE A 351 23.88 18.46 -10.91
N PRO A 352 24.84 17.60 -10.50
CA PRO A 352 26.24 17.75 -10.85
C PRO A 352 26.45 17.89 -12.36
N SER A 353 27.28 18.86 -12.77
CA SER A 353 27.46 19.23 -14.18
C SER A 353 27.90 18.06 -15.05
N ASN A 354 28.82 17.22 -14.56
CA ASN A 354 29.28 16.01 -15.26
C ASN A 354 28.16 14.97 -15.49
N ALA A 355 27.23 14.80 -14.54
CA ALA A 355 26.09 13.91 -14.70
C ALA A 355 25.06 14.49 -15.68
N LEU A 356 24.87 15.81 -15.64
CA LEU A 356 23.97 16.52 -16.54
C LEU A 356 24.49 16.52 -17.99
N GLU A 357 25.80 16.68 -18.18
CA GLU A 357 26.47 16.61 -19.49
C GLU A 357 26.24 15.28 -20.20
N ILE A 358 26.26 14.15 -19.47
CA ILE A 358 25.94 12.82 -20.03
C ILE A 358 24.53 12.80 -20.63
N LEU A 359 23.55 13.37 -19.92
CA LEU A 359 22.16 13.40 -20.39
C LEU A 359 22.01 14.29 -21.64
N TYR A 360 22.68 15.45 -21.66
CA TYR A 360 22.69 16.31 -22.84
C TYR A 360 23.30 15.62 -24.06
N GLN A 361 24.46 14.97 -23.90
CA GLN A 361 25.16 14.25 -24.97
C GLN A 361 24.37 13.04 -25.48
N SER A 362 23.63 12.38 -24.59
CA SER A 362 22.86 11.17 -24.89
C SER A 362 21.40 11.42 -25.28
N SER A 363 20.99 12.69 -25.36
CA SER A 363 19.60 13.11 -25.60
C SER A 363 18.94 12.38 -26.77
N ASN A 364 19.60 12.33 -27.94
CA ASN A 364 19.10 11.62 -29.14
C ASN A 364 18.85 10.11 -28.93
N THR A 365 19.53 9.49 -27.97
CA THR A 365 19.40 8.05 -27.67
C THR A 365 18.42 7.75 -26.53
N LEU A 366 18.13 8.75 -25.70
CA LEU A 366 17.31 8.64 -24.49
C LEU A 366 15.87 9.13 -24.66
N GLU A 367 15.49 9.60 -25.85
CA GLU A 367 14.13 10.10 -26.15
C GLU A 367 13.02 9.07 -25.89
N ALA A 368 13.35 7.78 -25.83
CA ALA A 368 12.40 6.68 -25.71
C ALA A 368 11.79 6.54 -24.29
N GLY A 369 10.86 7.42 -23.91
CA GLY A 369 9.95 7.20 -22.77
C GLY A 369 9.47 8.43 -22.01
N GLY A 370 10.11 9.58 -22.23
CA GLY A 370 9.86 10.82 -21.50
C GLY A 370 10.42 10.80 -20.08
N LEU A 371 11.07 11.89 -19.66
CA LEU A 371 11.60 12.04 -18.31
C LEU A 371 10.46 12.09 -17.29
N CYS A 372 10.70 11.55 -16.09
CA CYS A 372 9.75 11.63 -14.99
C CYS A 372 10.38 12.31 -13.78
N LEU A 373 9.56 12.98 -12.97
CA LEU A 373 9.96 13.42 -11.64
C LEU A 373 9.30 12.55 -10.57
N SER A 374 10.06 12.35 -9.49
CA SER A 374 9.60 11.81 -8.23
C SER A 374 9.84 12.86 -7.15
N VAL A 375 8.76 13.34 -6.54
CA VAL A 375 8.81 14.39 -5.52
C VAL A 375 8.32 13.79 -4.22
N ILE A 376 9.11 13.90 -3.16
CA ILE A 376 8.72 13.54 -1.80
C ILE A 376 8.56 14.81 -0.97
N THR A 377 7.36 15.02 -0.43
CA THR A 377 7.04 16.14 0.46
C THR A 377 6.68 15.63 1.85
N SER A 378 6.85 16.49 2.85
CA SER A 378 6.41 16.28 4.22
C SER A 378 5.82 17.57 4.80
N SER A 379 5.25 17.51 6.01
CA SER A 379 4.83 18.71 6.73
C SER A 379 5.97 19.67 7.06
N GLU A 380 7.22 19.18 7.07
CA GLU A 380 8.41 19.96 7.46
C GLU A 380 9.19 20.52 6.26
N GLY A 381 8.96 20.01 5.05
CA GLY A 381 9.71 20.43 3.87
C GLY A 381 9.64 19.46 2.69
N PHE A 382 10.27 19.86 1.59
CA PHE A 382 10.64 18.93 0.53
C PHE A 382 11.71 17.98 1.07
N VAL A 383 11.50 16.68 0.90
CA VAL A 383 12.37 15.63 1.45
C VAL A 383 13.35 15.15 0.40
N ARG A 384 12.83 14.80 -0.78
CA ARG A 384 13.60 14.21 -1.86
C ARG A 384 13.06 14.63 -3.21
N LEU A 385 13.95 14.87 -4.15
CA LEU A 385 13.61 15.09 -5.55
C LEU A 385 14.42 14.13 -6.41
N GLY A 386 13.77 13.42 -7.31
CA GLY A 386 14.36 12.46 -8.22
C GLY A 386 13.97 12.71 -9.66
N LEU A 387 14.95 12.77 -10.56
CA LEU A 387 14.76 12.76 -12.00
C LEU A 387 14.98 11.34 -12.51
N LEU A 388 13.93 10.71 -13.05
CA LEU A 388 13.99 9.36 -13.62
C LEU A 388 14.16 9.43 -15.14
N ILE A 389 15.21 8.78 -15.62
CA ILE A 389 15.57 8.61 -17.02
C ILE A 389 15.20 7.19 -17.43
N PRO A 390 14.14 7.00 -18.25
CA PRO A 390 13.72 5.67 -18.69
C PRO A 390 14.72 5.04 -19.67
N LYS A 391 14.80 3.71 -19.63
CA LYS A 391 15.53 2.88 -20.60
C LYS A 391 16.94 3.39 -20.93
N PRO A 392 17.78 3.66 -19.92
CA PRO A 392 19.14 4.12 -20.14
C PRO A 392 19.92 3.12 -21.00
N THR A 393 20.74 3.63 -21.92
CA THR A 393 21.63 2.77 -22.70
C THR A 393 22.73 2.18 -21.80
N ARG A 394 23.32 1.05 -22.21
CA ARG A 394 24.44 0.45 -21.46
C ARG A 394 25.65 1.39 -21.36
N ASP A 395 25.85 2.24 -22.36
CA ASP A 395 26.89 3.26 -22.36
C ASP A 395 26.64 4.32 -21.27
N VAL A 396 25.42 4.87 -21.21
CA VAL A 396 25.01 5.83 -20.17
C VAL A 396 25.16 5.21 -18.77
N VAL A 397 24.71 3.97 -18.57
CA VAL A 397 24.90 3.26 -17.28
C VAL A 397 26.39 3.13 -16.94
N GLY A 398 27.23 2.82 -17.92
CA GLY A 398 28.68 2.71 -17.77
C GLY A 398 29.33 4.02 -17.33
N GLN A 399 29.01 5.13 -18.00
CA GLN A 399 29.51 6.47 -17.69
C GLN A 399 29.07 6.92 -16.28
N LEU A 400 27.81 6.67 -15.93
CA LEU A 400 27.29 6.99 -14.59
C LEU A 400 27.97 6.18 -13.49
N CYS A 401 28.29 4.90 -13.75
CA CYS A 401 29.10 4.10 -12.84
C CYS A 401 30.50 4.71 -12.61
N GLU A 402 31.08 5.42 -13.58
CA GLU A 402 32.37 6.11 -13.41
C GLU A 402 32.22 7.34 -12.51
N ILE A 403 31.19 8.16 -12.77
CA ILE A 403 30.89 9.34 -11.96
C ILE A 403 30.61 8.97 -10.50
N GLY A 404 29.80 7.93 -10.27
CA GLY A 404 29.45 7.47 -8.93
C GLY A 404 30.48 6.55 -8.28
N GLN A 405 31.63 6.29 -8.92
CA GLN A 405 32.67 5.37 -8.43
C GLN A 405 32.13 3.98 -8.05
N ALA A 406 31.21 3.46 -8.86
CA ALA A 406 30.49 2.24 -8.58
C ALA A 406 31.37 1.00 -8.67
N ASN A 407 31.12 -0.01 -7.84
CA ASN A 407 31.69 -1.34 -8.03
C ASN A 407 30.94 -2.06 -9.17
N ARG A 408 31.46 -1.92 -10.40
CA ARG A 408 30.85 -2.49 -11.61
C ARG A 408 30.63 -4.00 -11.54
N GLU A 409 31.53 -4.74 -10.89
CA GLU A 409 31.40 -6.19 -10.72
C GLU A 409 30.20 -6.54 -9.82
N ARG A 410 30.02 -5.79 -8.71
CA ARG A 410 28.87 -6.00 -7.81
C ARG A 410 27.55 -5.67 -8.50
N ILE A 411 27.48 -4.55 -9.22
CA ILE A 411 26.29 -4.18 -10.00
C ILE A 411 25.99 -5.26 -11.04
N SER A 412 26.99 -5.69 -11.82
CA SER A 412 26.80 -6.71 -12.86
C SER A 412 26.31 -8.05 -12.28
N LYS A 413 26.85 -8.48 -11.13
CA LYS A 413 26.37 -9.68 -10.41
C LYS A 413 24.92 -9.53 -9.96
N PHE A 414 24.56 -8.37 -9.43
CA PHE A 414 23.19 -8.07 -9.01
C PHE A 414 22.21 -8.07 -10.18
N GLU A 415 22.55 -7.41 -11.29
CA GLU A 415 21.76 -7.43 -12.53
C GLU A 415 21.57 -8.85 -13.06
N THR A 416 22.63 -9.65 -13.05
CA THR A 416 22.57 -11.05 -13.48
C THR A 416 21.59 -11.85 -12.63
N ALA A 417 21.59 -11.65 -11.31
CA ALA A 417 20.63 -12.32 -10.41
C ALA A 417 19.17 -11.88 -10.64
N LEU A 418 18.95 -10.67 -11.13
CA LEU A 418 17.63 -10.17 -11.54
C LEU A 418 17.21 -10.61 -12.95
N GLY A 419 18.08 -11.32 -13.69
CA GLY A 419 17.80 -11.85 -15.03
C GLY A 419 18.55 -11.15 -16.17
N GLY A 420 19.49 -10.25 -15.88
CA GLY A 420 20.42 -9.67 -16.86
C GLY A 420 19.87 -8.51 -17.70
N CYS A 421 18.59 -8.17 -17.54
CA CYS A 421 18.02 -6.94 -18.09
C CYS A 421 18.60 -5.75 -17.32
N GLY A 422 19.17 -4.77 -18.02
CA GLY A 422 19.70 -3.55 -17.38
C GLY A 422 18.61 -2.76 -16.66
N PRO A 423 18.97 -1.62 -16.04
CA PRO A 423 18.00 -0.81 -15.33
C PRO A 423 16.89 -0.33 -16.27
N ALA A 424 15.64 -0.44 -15.83
CA ALA A 424 14.49 0.15 -16.49
C ALA A 424 14.50 1.68 -16.38
N PHE A 425 15.05 2.22 -15.28
CA PHE A 425 15.32 3.63 -15.11
C PHE A 425 16.65 3.85 -14.37
N VAL A 426 17.33 4.94 -14.71
CA VAL A 426 18.27 5.58 -13.78
C VAL A 426 17.53 6.73 -13.11
N GLU A 427 17.75 6.94 -11.82
CA GLU A 427 17.26 8.10 -11.10
C GLU A 427 18.42 8.94 -10.56
N PHE A 428 18.42 10.23 -10.92
CA PHE A 428 19.24 11.25 -10.28
C PHE A 428 18.44 11.84 -9.14
N GLN A 429 18.77 11.43 -7.91
CA GLN A 429 18.04 11.88 -6.73
C GLN A 429 18.89 12.77 -5.83
N TYR A 430 18.22 13.62 -5.07
CA TYR A 430 18.81 14.36 -3.97
C TYR A 430 17.93 14.19 -2.73
N LEU A 431 18.50 13.67 -1.65
CA LEU A 431 17.86 13.63 -0.33
C LEU A 431 18.30 14.86 0.48
N GLN A 432 17.35 15.67 0.94
CA GLN A 432 17.63 16.85 1.76
C GLN A 432 18.31 16.47 3.08
N LYS A 433 19.15 17.38 3.57
CA LYS A 433 19.83 17.19 4.86
C LYS A 433 18.81 17.10 6.00
N GLY A 434 19.01 16.18 6.94
CA GLY A 434 18.13 15.94 8.07
C GLY A 434 17.11 14.81 7.86
N PHE A 435 16.85 14.41 6.61
CA PHE A 435 15.90 13.33 6.30
C PHE A 435 16.57 11.96 6.11
N GLY A 436 17.90 11.87 6.16
CA GLY A 436 18.60 10.60 6.11
C GLY A 436 18.74 9.91 7.46
N TYR A 437 18.55 10.64 8.56
CA TYR A 437 18.64 10.15 9.94
C TYR A 437 19.90 9.31 10.21
N THR A 438 21.03 9.67 9.59
CA THR A 438 22.33 8.97 9.63
C THR A 438 22.39 7.58 8.99
N VAL A 439 21.25 6.99 8.64
CA VAL A 439 21.14 5.64 8.08
C VAL A 439 20.98 5.63 6.56
N TYR A 440 20.52 6.74 5.96
CA TYR A 440 20.47 6.94 4.52
C TYR A 440 21.43 8.03 4.08
N LYS A 441 21.98 7.88 2.87
CA LYS A 441 22.88 8.84 2.24
C LYS A 441 22.10 10.10 1.89
N GLU A 442 22.44 11.21 2.54
CA GLU A 442 21.94 12.54 2.20
C GLU A 442 22.77 13.15 1.06
N GLY A 443 22.14 14.04 0.28
CA GLY A 443 22.75 14.64 -0.88
C GLY A 443 22.41 13.93 -2.19
N PHE A 444 23.20 14.24 -3.23
CA PHE A 444 23.04 13.67 -4.57
C PHE A 444 23.44 12.20 -4.60
N ASP A 445 22.63 11.38 -5.27
CA ASP A 445 22.90 9.97 -5.49
C ASP A 445 22.31 9.50 -6.82
N ILE A 446 22.88 8.41 -7.35
CA ILE A 446 22.40 7.74 -8.56
C ILE A 446 21.78 6.42 -8.13
N VAL A 447 20.53 6.17 -8.56
CA VAL A 447 19.81 4.94 -8.24
C VAL A 447 19.45 4.20 -9.52
N PHE A 448 19.70 2.89 -9.55
CA PHE A 448 19.30 2.02 -10.64
C PHE A 448 18.00 1.30 -10.27
N HIS A 449 16.97 1.45 -11.10
CA HIS A 449 15.66 0.81 -10.93
C HIS A 449 15.50 -0.34 -11.92
N TYR A 450 15.18 -1.53 -11.43
CA TYR A 450 15.03 -2.75 -12.21
C TYR A 450 13.59 -3.26 -12.16
N MET A 451 13.05 -3.60 -13.34
CA MET A 451 11.80 -4.36 -13.46
C MET A 451 12.16 -5.85 -13.44
N VAL A 452 11.80 -6.56 -12.38
CA VAL A 452 12.18 -7.98 -12.20
C VAL A 452 11.28 -8.91 -13.00
N GLY A 453 9.99 -8.54 -13.10
CA GLY A 453 8.97 -9.25 -13.85
C GLY A 453 7.63 -9.28 -13.12
N GLU A 454 6.74 -10.13 -13.62
CA GLU A 454 5.37 -10.27 -13.12
C GLU A 454 5.04 -11.73 -12.83
N ASP A 455 4.46 -12.01 -11.65
CA ASP A 455 3.76 -13.28 -11.41
C ASP A 455 2.35 -13.15 -11.98
N GLN A 456 2.04 -13.85 -13.08
CA GLN A 456 0.71 -13.82 -13.70
C GLN A 456 -0.15 -14.97 -13.16
N SER A 457 -1.48 -14.82 -13.17
CA SER A 457 -2.38 -15.95 -12.91
C SER A 457 -2.07 -17.13 -13.85
N GLU A 458 -2.13 -18.36 -13.34
CA GLU A 458 -1.93 -19.58 -14.14
C GLU A 458 -2.91 -19.72 -15.32
#